data_AF-A0A2V9TLS3-F1
#
_entry.id   AF-A0A2V9TLS3-F1
#
_cell.length_a   1.000
_cell.length_b   1.000
_cell.length_c   1.000
_cell.angle_alpha   90.00
_cell.angle_beta   90.00
_cell.angle_gamma   90.00
#
_symmetry.space_group_name_H-M   'P 1'
#
loop_
_entity.id
_entity.type
_entity.pdbx_description
1 polymer ?
#
loop_
_entity_poly.entity_id
_entity_poly.type
_entity_poly.pdbx_seq_one_letter_code
_entity_poly.pdbx_strand_id
1 'polypeptide(L)'
;MTERILAVVFVFIKSVIAATGYGGIVILMAIESACIPLPSELIMPFAGYLVYEGTFRLLWVATVGAIGCNLGSLVAYEIGCYGGRPLVE
;
A
#
# COMPACT_ATOMS: atom_id res chain seq x y z
N MET A 1 15.41 10.90 -14.46
CA MET A 1 15.21 11.31 -13.04
C MET A 1 14.14 10.44 -12.39
N THR A 2 12.94 10.38 -12.98
CA THR A 2 11.77 9.63 -12.50
C THR A 2 12.03 8.12 -12.34
N GLU A 3 12.74 7.51 -13.28
CA GLU A 3 13.12 6.09 -13.22
C GLU A 3 13.96 5.73 -11.98
N ARG A 4 14.85 6.63 -11.55
CA ARG A 4 15.67 6.42 -10.34
C ARG A 4 14.81 6.46 -9.08
N ILE A 5 13.83 7.37 -9.02
CA ILE A 5 12.90 7.49 -7.89
C ILE A 5 12.05 6.22 -7.80
N LEU A 6 11.47 5.79 -8.92
CA LEU A 6 10.69 4.55 -8.98
C LEU A 6 11.52 3.33 -8.56
N ALA A 7 12.78 3.24 -8.99
CA ALA A 7 13.66 2.15 -8.59
C ALA A 7 13.90 2.11 -7.07
N VAL A 8 14.14 3.27 -6.44
CA VAL A 8 14.34 3.36 -4.98
C VAL A 8 13.06 2.98 -4.23
N VAL A 9 11.92 3.53 -4.65
CA VAL A 9 10.61 3.21 -4.05
C VAL A 9 10.29 1.73 -4.21
N PHE A 10 10.58 1.14 -5.37
CA PHE A 10 10.37 -0.28 -5.60
C PHE A 10 11.25 -1.17 -4.71
N VAL A 11 12.53 -0.80 -4.52
CA VAL A 11 13.41 -1.51 -3.59
C VAL A 11 12.87 -1.46 -2.15
N PHE A 12 12.34 -0.31 -1.74
CA PHE A 12 11.68 -0.17 -0.43
C PHE A 12 10.43 -1.05 -0.30
N ILE A 13 9.53 -1.03 -1.29
CA ILE A 13 8.33 -1.88 -1.30
C ILE A 13 8.72 -3.36 -1.18
N LYS A 14 9.69 -3.79 -1.99
CA LYS A 14 10.19 -5.17 -1.96
C LYS A 14 10.76 -5.56 -0.59
N SER A 15 11.58 -4.70 0.02
CA SER A 15 12.20 -5.02 1.30
C SER A 15 11.16 -5.11 2.43
N VAL A 16 10.16 -4.23 2.42
CA VAL A 16 9.04 -4.28 3.36
C VAL A 16 8.24 -5.56 3.20
N ILE A 17 7.81 -5.92 1.98
CA ILE A 17 7.02 -7.13 1.71
C ILE A 17 7.85 -8.38 2.02
N ALA A 18 9.14 -8.41 1.69
CA ALA A 18 10.01 -9.55 2.01
C ALA A 18 10.14 -9.77 3.53
N ALA A 19 10.18 -8.69 4.33
CA ALA A 19 10.32 -8.78 5.78
C ALA A 19 8.99 -9.11 6.50
N THR A 20 7.85 -8.67 5.96
CA THR A 20 6.56 -8.67 6.68
C THR A 20 5.47 -9.49 6.01
N GLY A 21 5.72 -10.01 4.80
CA GLY A 21 4.78 -10.83 4.04
C GLY A 21 3.48 -10.09 3.70
N TYR A 22 2.35 -10.77 3.91
CA TYR A 22 1.02 -10.19 3.73
C TYR A 22 0.78 -8.93 4.57
N GLY A 23 1.38 -8.84 5.77
CA GLY A 23 1.26 -7.66 6.62
C GLY A 23 1.87 -6.41 5.98
N GLY A 24 2.96 -6.57 5.22
CA GLY A 24 3.56 -5.50 4.44
C GLY A 24 2.63 -4.96 3.37
N ILE A 25 1.87 -5.83 2.71
CA ILE A 25 0.87 -5.42 1.73
C ILE A 25 -0.21 -4.58 2.41
N VAL A 26 -0.74 -5.01 3.57
CA VAL A 26 -1.74 -4.22 4.33
C VAL A 26 -1.20 -2.84 4.66
N ILE A 27 0.02 -2.76 5.21
CA ILE A 27 0.62 -1.50 5.65
C ILE A 27 0.86 -0.57 4.46
N LEU A 28 1.48 -1.07 3.39
CA LEU A 28 1.81 -0.26 2.21
C LEU A 28 0.54 0.25 1.51
N MET A 29 -0.50 -0.60 1.38
CA MET A 29 -1.79 -0.19 0.81
C MET A 29 -2.54 0.79 1.72
N ALA A 30 -2.42 0.66 3.05
CA ALA A 30 -3.01 1.61 3.98
C ALA A 30 -2.32 2.98 3.93
N ILE A 31 -0.99 3.01 3.82
CA ILE A 31 -0.22 4.25 3.68
C ILE A 31 -0.59 4.96 2.37
N GLU A 32 -0.61 4.22 1.26
CA GLU A 32 -1.03 4.74 -0.05
C GLU A 32 -2.44 5.35 0.01
N SER A 33 -3.39 4.58 0.55
CA SER A 33 -4.78 5.03 0.65
C SER A 33 -4.99 6.15 1.68
N ALA A 34 -4.07 6.37 2.62
CA ALA A 34 -4.06 7.52 3.55
C ALA A 34 -3.49 8.80 2.91
N CYS A 35 -3.54 8.90 1.57
CA CYS A 35 -3.06 10.02 0.76
C CYS A 35 -1.53 10.25 0.80
N ILE A 36 -0.74 9.27 1.23
CA ILE A 36 0.72 9.33 1.11
C ILE A 36 1.10 8.78 -0.27
N PRO A 37 1.89 9.52 -1.08
CA PRO A 37 2.15 9.16 -2.48
C PRO A 37 3.03 7.91 -2.59
N LEU A 38 2.40 6.74 -2.61
CA LEU A 38 2.98 5.44 -2.93
C LEU A 38 2.25 4.86 -4.15
N PRO A 39 2.96 4.35 -5.17
CA PRO A 39 2.31 3.76 -6.34
C PRO A 39 1.79 2.36 -6.02
N SER A 40 0.47 2.19 -5.91
CA SER A 40 -0.17 0.88 -5.74
C SER A 40 0.03 -0.03 -6.96
N GLU A 41 0.32 0.56 -8.12
CA GLU A 41 0.74 -0.11 -9.35
C GLU A 41 2.11 -0.80 -9.24
N LEU A 42 2.90 -0.52 -8.19
CA LEU A 42 4.10 -1.30 -7.89
C LEU A 42 3.83 -2.38 -6.84
N ILE A 43 3.01 -2.07 -5.84
CA ILE A 43 2.73 -2.96 -4.71
C ILE A 43 1.96 -4.20 -5.18
N MET A 44 0.82 -3.99 -5.87
CA MET A 44 -0.08 -5.09 -6.24
C MET A 44 0.46 -5.99 -7.36
N PRO A 45 1.12 -5.46 -8.41
CA PRO A 45 1.76 -6.32 -9.41
C PRO A 45 2.93 -7.13 -8.85
N PHE A 46 3.72 -6.57 -7.92
CA PHE A 46 4.75 -7.34 -7.24
C PHE A 46 4.17 -8.44 -6.34
N ALA A 47 3.09 -8.13 -5.60
CA ALA A 47 2.37 -9.15 -4.84
C ALA A 47 1.79 -10.24 -5.75
N GLY A 48 1.28 -9.88 -6.93
CA GLY A 48 0.84 -10.82 -7.96
C GLY A 48 1.97 -11.69 -8.52
N TYR A 49 3.16 -11.12 -8.70
CA TYR A 49 4.37 -11.89 -9.04
C TYR A 49 4.71 -12.91 -7.95
N LEU A 50 4.63 -12.54 -6.67
CA LEU A 50 4.85 -13.48 -5.56
C LEU A 50 3.77 -14.57 -5.47
N VAL A 51 2.56 -14.32 -5.96
CA VAL A 51 1.53 -15.35 -6.13
C VAL A 51 1.91 -16.32 -7.24
N TYR A 52 2.42 -15.82 -8.37
CA TYR A 52 2.90 -16.66 -9.46
C TYR A 52 4.07 -17.56 -9.04
N GLU A 53 5.02 -17.02 -8.26
CA GLU A 53 6.14 -17.78 -7.67
C GLU A 53 5.69 -18.78 -6.58
N GLY A 54 4.41 -18.82 -6.23
CA GLY A 54 3.87 -19.71 -5.19
C GLY A 54 4.18 -19.29 -3.76
N THR A 55 4.77 -18.11 -3.55
CA THR A 55 5.04 -17.56 -2.20
C THR A 55 3.75 -17.09 -1.52
N PHE A 56 2.85 -16.48 -2.28
CA PHE A 56 1.56 -16.02 -1.80
C PHE A 56 0.38 -16.71 -2.50
N ARG A 57 -0.81 -16.58 -1.94
CA ARG A 57 -2.06 -17.04 -2.56
C ARG A 57 -2.89 -15.83 -2.99
N LEU A 58 -3.44 -15.91 -4.19
CA LEU A 58 -4.20 -14.83 -4.82
C LEU A 58 -5.28 -14.25 -3.91
N LEU A 59 -6.12 -15.13 -3.33
CA LEU A 59 -7.21 -14.70 -2.46
C LEU A 59 -6.70 -13.92 -1.25
N TRP A 60 -5.63 -14.38 -0.61
CA TRP A 60 -5.05 -13.67 0.54
C TRP A 60 -4.48 -12.32 0.13
N VAL A 61 -3.74 -12.24 -0.99
CA VAL A 61 -3.22 -10.95 -1.50
C VAL A 61 -4.36 -9.96 -1.79
N ALA A 62 -5.43 -10.43 -2.46
CA ALA A 62 -6.58 -9.59 -2.76
C ALA A 62 -7.28 -9.10 -1.48
N THR A 63 -7.51 -9.99 -0.51
CA THR A 63 -8.15 -9.65 0.76
C THR A 63 -7.31 -8.67 1.57
N VAL A 64 -6.01 -8.91 1.73
CA VAL A 64 -5.14 -8.05 2.56
C VAL A 64 -4.93 -6.68 1.89
N GLY A 65 -4.88 -6.63 0.55
CA GLY A 65 -4.84 -5.39 -0.20
C GLY A 65 -6.12 -4.57 0.01
N ALA A 66 -7.29 -5.19 -0.11
CA ALA A 66 -8.58 -4.53 0.15
C ALA A 66 -8.70 -4.03 1.60
N ILE A 67 -8.25 -4.82 2.58
CA ILE A 67 -8.21 -4.41 3.99
C ILE A 67 -7.30 -3.19 4.17
N GLY A 68 -6.10 -3.21 3.58
CA GLY A 68 -5.17 -2.08 3.62
C GLY A 68 -5.79 -0.79 3.07
N CYS A 69 -6.37 -0.84 1.87
CA CYS A 69 -7.07 0.32 1.29
C CYS A 69 -8.16 0.85 2.21
N ASN A 70 -9.01 -0.04 2.76
CA ASN A 70 -10.11 0.40 3.61
C ASN A 70 -9.61 1.04 4.91
N LEU A 71 -8.52 0.52 5.50
CA LEU A 71 -7.90 1.11 6.69
C LEU A 71 -7.30 2.49 6.40
N GLY A 72 -6.58 2.65 5.30
CA GLY A 72 -6.02 3.95 4.91
C GLY A 72 -7.11 4.99 4.61
N SER A 73 -8.14 4.58 3.86
CA SER A 73 -9.31 5.40 3.57
C SER A 73 -10.08 5.79 4.83
N LEU A 74 -10.22 4.88 5.79
CA LEU A 74 -10.87 5.17 7.07
C LEU A 74 -10.08 6.24 7.85
N VAL A 75 -8.75 6.13 7.90
CA VAL A 75 -7.91 7.15 8.55
C VAL A 75 -8.07 8.51 7.88
N ALA A 76 -8.02 8.56 6.54
CA ALA A 76 -8.24 9.79 5.79
C ALA A 76 -9.64 10.38 6.02
N TYR A 77 -10.67 9.52 6.08
CA TYR A 77 -12.04 9.91 6.37
C TYR A 77 -12.19 10.52 7.77
N GLU A 78 -11.68 9.85 8.81
CA GLU A 78 -11.76 10.37 10.19
C GLU A 78 -11.02 11.71 10.31
N ILE A 79 -9.85 11.86 9.69
CA ILE A 79 -9.13 13.14 9.65
C ILE A 79 -9.98 14.23 8.98
N GLY A 80 -10.63 13.92 7.85
CA GLY A 80 -11.54 14.86 7.19
C GLY A 80 -12.78 15.21 8.02
N CYS A 81 -13.35 14.21 8.70
CA CYS A 81 -14.55 14.36 9.51
C CYS A 81 -14.33 15.20 10.77
N TYR A 82 -13.27 14.94 11.54
CA TYR A 82 -12.96 15.72 12.75
C TYR A 82 -12.21 17.01 12.44
N GLY A 83 -11.43 17.03 11.37
CA GLY A 83 -10.62 18.17 10.97
C GLY A 83 -11.39 19.33 10.38
N GLY A 84 -12.45 19.03 9.61
CA GLY A 84 -13.30 20.02 8.98
C GLY A 84 -12.53 21.06 8.15
N ARG A 85 -13.15 22.23 7.95
CA ARG A 85 -12.55 23.39 7.27
C ARG A 85 -11.25 23.93 7.88
N PRO A 86 -11.07 24.01 9.22
CA PRO A 86 -9.85 24.57 9.81
C PRO A 86 -8.58 23.71 9.66
N LEU A 87 -8.66 22.46 9.18
CA LEU A 87 -7.47 21.69 8.79
C LEU A 87 -7.02 21.95 7.35
N VAL A 88 -7.87 22.55 6.51
CA VAL A 88 -7.66 22.67 5.06
C VAL A 88 -7.35 24.12 4.64
N GLU A 89 -7.89 25.10 5.37
CA GLU A 89 -7.53 26.54 5.27
C GLU A 89 -6.32 26.88 6.14
#